data_AF-A0A9X0XHN3-F1
#
_entry.id   AF-A0A9X0XHN3-F1
#
_cell.length_a   1.000
_cell.length_b   1.000
_cell.length_c   1.000
_cell.angle_alpha   90.00
_cell.angle_beta   90.00
_cell.angle_gamma   90.00
#
_symmetry.space_group_name_H-M   'P 1'
#
loop_
_entity.id
_entity.type
_entity.pdbx_description
1 polymer ?
#
loop_
_entity_poly.entity_id
_entity_poly.type
_entity_poly.pdbx_seq_one_letter_code
_entity_poly.pdbx_strand_id
1 'polypeptide(L)' 'MRKELTFTELEAEHVELLPARETLWFGNNNWAAVYASNSSVALNAASFNAIAHSAALQSINVHQH' A
#
# COMPACT_ATOMS: atom_id res chain seq x y z
N MET A 1 -38.53 -28.06 21.64
CA MET A 1 -39.32 -27.84 20.42
C MET A 1 -38.50 -26.91 19.53
N ARG A 2 -37.99 -27.38 18.38
CA ARG A 2 -37.23 -26.51 17.45
C ARG A 2 -38.23 -25.58 16.77
N LYS A 3 -37.96 -24.28 16.78
CA LYS A 3 -38.78 -23.27 16.11
C LYS A 3 -38.37 -23.28 14.64
N GLU A 4 -39.25 -23.74 13.76
CA GLU A 4 -39.00 -23.68 12.31
C GLU A 4 -39.18 -22.23 11.87
N LEU A 5 -38.11 -21.64 11.33
CA LEU A 5 -38.13 -20.30 10.75
C LEU A 5 -38.83 -20.35 9.39
N THR A 6 -39.74 -19.43 9.15
CA THR A 6 -40.41 -19.25 7.86
C THR A 6 -39.42 -18.73 6.82
N PHE A 7 -39.65 -18.99 5.54
CA PHE A 7 -38.78 -18.48 4.46
C PHE A 7 -38.61 -16.95 4.50
N THR A 8 -39.65 -16.23 4.93
CA THR A 8 -39.62 -14.79 5.20
C THR A 8 -38.70 -14.38 6.34
N GLU A 9 -38.62 -15.17 7.40
CA GLU A 9 -37.68 -14.94 8.51
C GLU A 9 -36.23 -15.27 8.07
N LEU A 10 -36.06 -16.28 7.22
CA LEU A 10 -34.76 -16.64 6.63
C LEU A 10 -34.21 -15.55 5.69
N GLU A 11 -35.08 -14.95 4.86
CA GLU A 11 -34.69 -13.82 4.00
C GLU A 11 -34.37 -12.57 4.82
N ALA A 12 -35.09 -12.33 5.91
CA ALA A 12 -34.82 -11.21 6.81
C ALA A 12 -33.45 -11.35 7.52
N GLU A 13 -32.99 -12.57 7.77
CA GLU A 13 -31.69 -12.87 8.39
C GLU A 13 -30.51 -12.66 7.43
N HIS A 14 -30.73 -12.68 6.10
CA HIS A 14 -29.67 -12.52 5.09
C HIS A 14 -29.21 -11.05 4.89
N VAL A 15 -29.94 -10.08 5.45
CA VAL A 15 -29.64 -8.64 5.29
C VAL A 15 -29.00 -8.06 6.55
N GLU A 16 -28.31 -8.87 7.35
CA GLU A 16 -27.21 -8.34 8.17
C GLU A 16 -25.95 -8.26 7.29
N LEU A 17 -26.05 -7.44 6.23
CA LEU A 17 -24.88 -6.99 5.48
C LEU A 17 -23.94 -6.37 6.51
N LEU A 18 -22.79 -7.01 6.73
CA LEU A 18 -21.64 -6.37 7.36
C LEU A 18 -21.59 -4.93 6.84
N PRO A 19 -21.59 -3.92 7.73
CA PRO A 19 -21.76 -2.54 7.31
C PRO A 19 -20.78 -2.26 6.16
N ALA A 20 -21.26 -1.56 5.13
CA ALA A 20 -20.40 -1.12 4.04
C ALA A 20 -19.12 -0.52 4.62
N ARG A 21 -17.99 -0.70 3.93
CA ARG A 21 -16.62 -0.31 4.34
C ARG A 21 -16.49 1.14 4.85
N GLU A 22 -17.52 1.95 4.63
CA GLU A 22 -17.81 3.29 5.15
C GLU A 22 -17.76 3.40 6.69
N THR A 23 -17.98 2.32 7.44
CA THR A 23 -17.90 2.36 8.93
C THR A 23 -16.48 2.26 9.49
N LEU A 24 -15.46 1.98 8.66
CA LEU A 24 -14.05 2.00 9.05
C LEU A 24 -13.46 3.42 8.95
N TRP A 25 -14.04 4.40 9.67
CA TRP A 25 -13.48 5.75 9.75
C TRP A 25 -12.03 5.73 10.25
N PHE A 26 -11.70 4.78 11.12
CA PHE A 26 -10.34 4.53 11.62
C PHE A 26 -9.87 3.13 11.23
N GLY A 27 -9.41 2.96 9.99
CA GLY A 27 -8.85 1.67 9.53
C GLY A 27 -8.76 1.50 8.01
N ASN A 28 -9.44 2.33 7.23
CA ASN A 28 -9.35 2.33 5.75
C ASN A 28 -8.35 3.38 5.23
N ASN A 29 -7.27 3.64 5.98
CA ASN A 29 -6.24 4.62 5.60
C ASN A 29 -5.10 3.91 4.88
N ASN A 30 -4.94 4.22 3.61
CA ASN A 30 -3.82 3.76 2.80
C ASN A 30 -2.72 4.81 2.84
N TRP A 31 -1.76 4.62 3.74
CA TRP A 31 -0.67 5.57 3.94
C TRP A 31 0.66 4.89 3.77
N ALA A 32 1.49 5.41 2.86
CA ALA A 32 2.88 5.02 2.70
C ALA A 32 3.77 6.24 2.87
N ALA A 33 4.48 6.29 3.99
CA ALA A 33 5.57 7.24 4.19
C ALA A 33 6.82 6.71 3.47
N VAL A 34 7.15 7.30 2.32
CA VAL A 34 8.35 6.91 1.57
C VAL A 34 9.41 7.99 1.67
N TYR A 35 10.53 7.63 2.29
CA TYR A 35 11.74 8.43 2.30
C TYR A 35 12.80 7.71 1.47
N ALA A 36 13.35 8.41 0.48
CA ALA A 36 14.39 7.88 -0.37
C ALA A 36 15.47 8.93 -0.58
N SER A 37 16.71 8.50 -0.44
CA SER A 37 17.89 9.31 -0.70
C SER A 37 18.78 8.52 -1.65
N ASN A 38 19.31 9.19 -2.67
CA ASN A 38 20.31 8.63 -3.55
C ASN A 38 21.41 9.65 -3.78
N SER A 39 22.65 9.25 -3.58
CA SER A 39 23.82 10.11 -3.76
C SER A 39 24.86 9.37 -4.59
N SER A 40 25.46 10.09 -5.54
CA SER A 40 26.52 9.59 -6.41
C SER A 40 27.69 10.54 -6.34
N VAL A 41 28.89 10.02 -6.10
CA VAL A 41 30.13 10.79 -6.19
C VAL A 41 31.05 10.06 -7.16
N ALA A 42 31.61 10.81 -8.10
CA ALA A 42 32.71 10.38 -8.96
C ALA A 42 33.88 11.32 -8.69
N LEU A 43 35.05 10.76 -8.35
CA LEU A 43 36.26 11.54 -8.09
C LEU A 43 37.44 10.89 -8.81
N ASN A 44 38.13 11.66 -9.65
CA ASN A 44 39.42 11.30 -10.23
C ASN A 44 40.53 12.02 -9.44
N ALA A 45 40.99 11.41 -8.35
CA ALA A 45 42.10 11.96 -7.56
C ALA A 45 43.44 11.58 -8.19
N ALA A 46 44.29 12.58 -8.47
CA ALA A 46 45.65 12.41 -9.01
C ALA A 46 45.73 11.50 -10.27
N SER A 47 44.73 11.59 -11.16
CA SER A 47 44.60 10.67 -12.30
C SER A 47 44.88 11.38 -13.63
N PHE A 48 45.76 10.82 -14.46
CA PHE A 48 45.96 11.23 -15.86
C PHE A 48 45.17 10.29 -16.79
N ASN A 49 44.45 10.85 -17.77
CA ASN A 49 43.58 10.11 -18.71
C ASN A 49 42.45 9.28 -18.05
N ALA A 50 41.97 9.69 -16.87
CA ALA A 50 40.88 8.96 -16.20
C ALA A 50 39.51 9.56 -16.49
N ILE A 51 38.50 8.69 -16.61
CA ILE A 51 37.09 9.06 -16.76
C ILE A 51 36.36 8.50 -15.52
N ALA A 52 35.78 9.38 -14.70
CA ALA A 52 34.95 8.97 -13.58
C ALA A 52 33.48 9.15 -13.97
N HIS A 53 32.78 8.04 -14.11
CA HIS A 53 31.33 8.02 -14.24
C HIS A 53 30.68 7.73 -12.89
N SER A 54 29.60 8.42 -12.59
CA SER A 54 28.79 8.13 -11.41
C SER A 54 27.33 8.38 -11.76
N ALA A 55 26.47 7.43 -11.41
CA ALA A 55 25.04 7.50 -11.68
C ALA A 55 24.28 7.00 -10.45
N ALA A 56 23.54 7.91 -9.81
CA ALA A 56 22.60 7.61 -8.75
C ALA A 56 21.21 7.35 -9.38
N LEU A 57 21.04 6.18 -10.01
CA LEU A 57 19.74 5.78 -10.54
C LEU A 57 18.87 5.23 -9.41
N GLN A 58 17.69 5.83 -9.20
CA GLN A 58 16.70 5.36 -8.21
C GLN A 58 15.33 5.25 -8.85
N SER A 59 14.65 4.14 -8.59
CA SER A 59 13.24 3.95 -8.93
C SER A 59 12.48 3.59 -7.66
N ILE A 60 11.36 4.27 -7.42
CA ILE A 60 10.49 4.07 -6.26
C ILE A 60 9.10 3.79 -6.81
N ASN A 61 8.59 2.59 -6.53
CA ASN A 61 7.25 2.19 -6.92
C ASN A 61 6.45 1.86 -5.66
N VAL A 62 5.35 2.57 -5.47
CA VAL A 62 4.44 2.36 -4.34
C VAL A 62 3.10 1.93 -4.91
N HIS A 63 2.64 0.75 -4.50
CA HIS A 63 1.31 0.25 -4.83
C HIS A 63 0.56 0.00 -3.53
N GLN A 64 -0.67 0.48 -3.45
CA GLN A 64 -1.52 0.34 -2.28
C GLN A 64 -2.95 -0.06 -2.70
N HIS A 65 -3.65 -0.89 -1.90
CA HIS A 65 -4.95 -1.51 -2.21
C HIS A 65 -6.12 -0.82 -1.48
#